data_AF-A0A2U1ZRI5-F1
#
_entry.id   AF-A0A2U1ZRI5-F1
#
_cell.length_a   1.000
_cell.length_b   1.000
_cell.length_c   1.000
_cell.angle_alpha   90.00
_cell.angle_beta   90.00
_cell.angle_gamma   90.00
#
_symmetry.space_group_name_H-M   'P 1'
#
loop_
_entity.id
_entity.type
_entity.pdbx_description
1 polymer ?
#
loop_
_entity_poly.entity_id
_entity_poly.type
_entity_poly.pdbx_seq_one_letter_code
_entity_poly.pdbx_strand_id
1 'polypeptide(L)'
;MHRTRRTTTAAAVVLGVVMLTGCSALPAAPASPSPSLVPPARPLGVPEPAPTESEPAAPATEDDPEIYFTVDDGRASVPERGGDGCEGLPSLEPRNDDDDRRVHGYWYSELRDLGPRPQATGEATVDDAGLPVAYRAAEGDVLAAVAERFCIDHYPYLEWINAIRRGSASSMHDLGQGAMPLYAGDTINLDPFTIATVGDENGRVRANEIDFHIPPQR
;
A
#
# COMPACT_ATOMS: atom_id res chain seq x y z
N MET A 1 59.83 -17.64 7.28
CA MET A 1 60.10 -17.71 5.83
C MET A 1 58.77 -17.66 5.09
N HIS A 2 58.63 -16.70 4.16
CA HIS A 2 57.65 -16.57 3.06
C HIS A 2 56.13 -16.55 3.34
N ARG A 3 55.30 -15.76 2.64
CA ARG A 3 55.43 -14.46 1.95
C ARG A 3 53.96 -14.02 1.74
N THR A 4 53.63 -12.82 2.14
CA THR A 4 52.33 -12.16 1.96
C THR A 4 51.99 -12.01 0.48
N ARG A 5 50.71 -12.20 0.09
CA ARG A 5 50.16 -11.65 -1.16
C ARG A 5 48.82 -10.98 -0.85
N ARG A 6 48.83 -9.65 -0.88
CA ARG A 6 47.65 -8.79 -1.01
C ARG A 6 47.40 -8.62 -2.50
N THR A 7 46.20 -8.92 -2.97
CA THR A 7 45.73 -8.57 -4.32
C THR A 7 44.86 -7.33 -4.20
N THR A 8 45.37 -6.23 -4.76
CA THR A 8 44.70 -4.95 -4.90
C THR A 8 44.04 -4.93 -6.26
N THR A 9 42.72 -4.82 -6.34
CA THR A 9 42.02 -4.63 -7.63
C THR A 9 41.59 -3.17 -7.72
N ALA A 10 42.05 -2.53 -8.79
CA ALA A 10 41.92 -1.10 -9.06
C ALA A 10 40.53 -0.72 -9.56
N ALA A 11 40.18 0.54 -9.31
CA ALA A 11 38.97 1.23 -9.74
C ALA A 11 38.90 1.44 -11.26
N ALA A 12 37.69 1.49 -11.80
CA ALA A 12 37.38 2.16 -13.05
C ALA A 12 36.25 3.16 -12.80
N VAL A 13 36.61 4.44 -12.78
CA VAL A 13 35.70 5.59 -12.77
C VAL A 13 35.29 5.83 -14.22
N VAL A 14 34.01 5.69 -14.54
CA VAL A 14 33.45 6.15 -15.81
C VAL A 14 32.73 7.47 -15.56
N LEU A 15 33.38 8.56 -16.00
CA LEU A 15 32.83 9.90 -16.00
C LEU A 15 31.95 10.05 -17.26
N GLY A 16 30.64 9.98 -17.10
CA GLY A 16 29.68 10.24 -18.17
C GLY A 16 29.06 11.62 -18.03
N VAL A 17 29.60 12.60 -18.76
CA VAL A 17 28.96 13.92 -18.95
C VAL A 17 27.99 13.82 -20.11
N VAL A 18 26.70 14.00 -19.87
CA VAL A 18 25.71 14.27 -20.92
C VAL A 18 25.06 15.62 -20.62
N MET A 19 25.55 16.62 -21.33
CA MET A 19 24.89 17.91 -21.51
C MET A 19 23.96 17.77 -22.72
N LEU A 20 22.65 17.95 -22.55
CA LEU A 20 21.75 18.30 -23.66
C LEU A 20 20.62 19.21 -23.16
N THR A 21 20.83 20.47 -23.50
CA THR A 21 19.93 21.62 -23.56
C THR A 21 18.66 21.34 -24.36
N GLY A 22 17.51 21.83 -23.88
CA GLY A 22 16.27 21.86 -24.66
C GLY A 22 15.06 22.47 -23.94
N CYS A 23 15.11 23.77 -23.64
CA CYS A 23 13.90 24.54 -23.32
C CYS A 23 13.13 24.85 -24.61
N SER A 24 12.01 24.16 -24.85
CA SER A 24 11.01 24.57 -25.83
C SER A 24 9.84 25.19 -25.08
N ALA A 25 9.65 26.50 -25.23
CA ALA A 25 8.49 27.21 -24.75
C ALA A 25 7.24 26.75 -25.54
N LEU A 26 6.22 26.29 -24.81
CA LEU A 26 4.92 25.95 -25.39
C LEU A 26 4.13 27.22 -25.75
N PRO A 27 3.42 27.24 -26.89
CA PRO A 27 2.50 28.31 -27.22
C PRO A 27 1.28 28.29 -26.30
N ALA A 28 0.83 29.50 -25.93
CA ALA A 28 -0.37 29.73 -25.14
C ALA A 28 -1.61 29.11 -25.82
N ALA A 29 -2.37 28.32 -25.07
CA ALA A 29 -3.65 27.79 -25.49
C ALA A 29 -4.69 28.93 -25.65
N PRO A 30 -5.57 28.88 -26.66
CA PRO A 30 -6.67 29.82 -26.79
C PRO A 30 -7.69 29.61 -25.66
N ALA A 31 -8.22 30.72 -25.14
CA ALA A 31 -9.23 30.75 -24.10
C ALA A 31 -10.51 29.98 -24.52
N SER A 32 -10.94 29.04 -23.69
CA SER A 32 -12.25 28.40 -23.82
C SER A 32 -13.38 29.43 -23.58
N PRO A 33 -14.46 29.40 -24.38
CA PRO A 33 -15.63 30.22 -24.14
C PRO A 33 -16.36 29.79 -22.86
N SER A 34 -16.74 30.78 -22.05
CA SER A 34 -17.53 30.60 -20.84
C SER A 34 -18.86 29.90 -21.14
N PRO A 35 -19.26 28.87 -20.36
CA PRO A 35 -20.61 28.32 -20.47
C PRO A 35 -21.63 29.33 -19.94
N SER A 36 -22.62 29.65 -20.79
CA SER A 36 -23.82 30.40 -20.42
C SER A 36 -24.53 29.75 -19.24
N LEU A 37 -24.79 30.55 -18.20
CA LEU A 37 -25.65 30.20 -17.07
C LEU A 37 -27.09 29.99 -17.58
N VAL A 38 -27.50 28.73 -17.68
CA VAL A 38 -28.92 28.36 -17.80
C VAL A 38 -29.55 28.50 -16.41
N PRO A 39 -30.65 29.24 -16.24
CA PRO A 39 -31.35 29.32 -14.95
C PRO A 39 -31.95 27.94 -14.59
N PRO A 40 -31.88 27.51 -13.33
CA PRO A 40 -32.46 26.24 -12.92
C PRO A 40 -33.99 26.27 -13.06
N ALA A 41 -34.53 25.27 -13.75
CA ALA A 41 -35.94 24.97 -13.76
C ALA A 41 -36.41 24.62 -12.33
N ARG A 42 -37.56 25.19 -11.93
CA ARG A 42 -38.22 24.89 -10.65
C ARG A 42 -38.52 23.39 -10.56
N PRO A 43 -38.17 22.71 -9.46
CA PRO A 43 -38.63 21.35 -9.22
C PRO A 43 -40.14 21.37 -9.03
N LEU A 44 -40.86 20.62 -9.87
CA LEU A 44 -42.23 20.21 -9.61
C LEU A 44 -42.21 19.24 -8.42
N GLY A 45 -43.21 19.39 -7.54
CA GLY A 45 -43.28 18.76 -6.22
C GLY A 45 -42.94 17.27 -6.22
N VAL A 46 -42.10 16.90 -5.25
CA VAL A 46 -41.87 15.50 -4.87
C VAL A 46 -43.16 15.00 -4.20
N PRO A 47 -43.74 13.88 -4.67
CA PRO A 47 -44.85 13.25 -3.95
C PRO A 47 -44.38 12.75 -2.57
N GLU A 48 -45.19 13.05 -1.57
CA GLU A 48 -45.03 12.61 -0.18
C GLU A 48 -44.92 11.07 -0.14
N PRO A 49 -43.87 10.49 0.47
CA PRO A 49 -43.74 9.04 0.58
C PRO A 49 -44.83 8.48 1.49
N ALA A 50 -45.52 7.45 1.01
CA ALA A 50 -46.49 6.69 1.80
C ALA A 50 -45.83 6.09 3.06
N PRO A 51 -46.55 5.96 4.18
CA PRO A 51 -45.99 5.40 5.40
C PRO A 51 -45.60 3.94 5.18
N THR A 52 -44.32 3.64 5.31
CA THR A 52 -43.79 2.27 5.31
C THR A 52 -44.29 1.57 6.57
N GLU A 53 -45.15 0.58 6.38
CA GLU A 53 -45.56 -0.40 7.38
C GLU A 53 -44.31 -1.06 7.96
N SER A 54 -44.14 -0.97 9.27
CA SER A 54 -42.97 -1.51 9.96
C SER A 54 -43.02 -3.03 9.94
N GLU A 55 -42.14 -3.62 9.13
CA GLU A 55 -41.83 -5.05 9.17
C GLU A 55 -41.26 -5.41 10.56
N PRO A 56 -41.68 -6.52 11.18
CA PRO A 56 -41.18 -6.90 12.50
C PRO A 56 -39.67 -7.13 12.44
N ALA A 57 -38.94 -6.53 13.37
CA ALA A 57 -37.51 -6.76 13.54
C ALA A 57 -37.24 -8.27 13.57
N ALA A 58 -36.43 -8.75 12.63
CA ALA A 58 -35.85 -10.07 12.69
C ALA A 58 -35.17 -10.25 14.06
N PRO A 59 -35.29 -11.43 14.70
CA PRO A 59 -34.60 -11.67 15.96
C PRO A 59 -33.10 -11.43 15.74
N ALA A 60 -32.49 -10.67 16.64
CA ALA A 60 -31.05 -10.52 16.71
C ALA A 60 -30.44 -11.92 16.72
N THR A 61 -29.69 -12.27 15.68
CA THR A 61 -28.78 -13.40 15.72
C THR A 61 -27.76 -13.10 16.81
N GLU A 62 -27.96 -13.74 17.96
CA GLU A 62 -26.97 -13.91 19.00
C GLU A 62 -25.67 -14.48 18.40
N ASP A 63 -24.54 -13.92 18.84
CA ASP A 63 -23.19 -14.44 18.67
C ASP A 63 -22.81 -14.88 17.25
N ASP A 64 -22.39 -13.91 16.43
CA ASP A 64 -21.31 -14.20 15.48
C ASP A 64 -20.09 -14.49 16.35
N PRO A 65 -19.53 -15.72 16.35
CA PRO A 65 -18.38 -16.01 17.19
C PRO A 65 -17.28 -15.02 16.80
N GLU A 66 -16.86 -14.20 17.77
CA GLU A 66 -15.51 -13.62 17.74
C GLU A 66 -14.60 -14.74 17.23
N ILE A 67 -13.91 -14.50 16.11
CA ILE A 67 -12.95 -15.44 15.56
C ILE A 67 -11.85 -15.56 16.62
N TYR A 68 -12.07 -16.44 17.59
CA TYR A 68 -11.12 -16.81 18.61
C TYR A 68 -10.06 -17.62 17.89
N PHE A 69 -8.97 -16.95 17.53
CA PHE A 69 -7.77 -17.64 17.10
C PHE A 69 -7.37 -18.62 18.20
N THR A 70 -7.34 -19.92 17.89
CA THR A 70 -6.72 -20.88 18.79
C THR A 70 -5.23 -20.61 18.79
N VAL A 71 -4.76 -20.00 19.88
CA VAL A 71 -3.34 -19.76 20.14
C VAL A 71 -2.76 -21.07 20.66
N ASP A 72 -2.06 -21.79 19.77
CA ASP A 72 -1.20 -22.91 20.18
C ASP A 72 0.24 -22.41 20.10
N ASP A 73 1.03 -22.61 21.16
CA ASP A 73 2.43 -22.11 21.27
C ASP A 73 2.66 -20.60 21.03
N GLY A 74 1.65 -19.76 21.26
CA GLY A 74 1.76 -18.31 21.01
C GLY A 74 1.61 -17.93 19.53
N ARG A 75 1.24 -18.88 18.67
CA ARG A 75 0.83 -18.61 17.29
C ARG A 75 -0.66 -18.89 17.15
N ALA A 76 -1.41 -17.87 16.75
CA ALA A 76 -2.77 -18.05 16.26
C ALA A 76 -2.75 -19.06 15.11
N SER A 77 -3.66 -20.04 15.13
CA SER A 77 -3.94 -20.87 13.95
C SER A 77 -4.57 -19.96 12.90
N VAL A 78 -3.80 -19.56 11.89
CA VAL A 78 -4.27 -18.64 10.85
C VAL A 78 -4.70 -19.45 9.64
N PRO A 79 -5.87 -19.18 9.04
CA PRO A 79 -6.22 -19.81 7.76
C PRO A 79 -5.13 -19.51 6.72
N GLU A 80 -4.86 -20.48 5.86
CA GLU A 80 -4.00 -20.26 4.70
C GLU A 80 -4.61 -19.18 3.80
N ARG A 81 -3.75 -18.37 3.19
CA ARG A 81 -4.21 -17.33 2.28
C ARG A 81 -4.91 -17.95 1.07
N GLY A 82 -6.15 -17.55 0.84
CA GLY A 82 -6.90 -17.90 -0.36
C GLY A 82 -6.50 -17.05 -1.57
N GLY A 83 -6.56 -17.63 -2.77
CA GLY A 83 -6.32 -16.95 -4.04
C GLY A 83 -5.30 -17.66 -4.91
N ASP A 84 -5.54 -17.67 -6.22
CA ASP A 84 -4.70 -18.36 -7.21
C ASP A 84 -3.23 -17.93 -7.09
N GLY A 85 -2.36 -18.88 -6.71
CA GLY A 85 -0.91 -18.66 -6.58
C GLY A 85 -0.42 -18.23 -5.19
N CYS A 86 -1.34 -17.95 -4.25
CA CYS A 86 -1.01 -17.60 -2.86
C CYS A 86 -1.14 -18.79 -1.88
N GLU A 87 -1.43 -19.99 -2.38
CA GLU A 87 -1.66 -21.16 -1.55
C GLU A 87 -0.42 -21.52 -0.71
N GLY A 88 -0.68 -21.97 0.52
CA GLY A 88 0.35 -22.34 1.49
C GLY A 88 1.10 -21.16 2.11
N LEU A 89 0.77 -19.92 1.75
CA LEU A 89 1.28 -18.75 2.47
C LEU A 89 0.42 -18.48 3.72
N PRO A 90 1.05 -18.18 4.86
CA PRO A 90 0.31 -17.74 6.03
C PRO A 90 -0.39 -16.41 5.72
N SER A 91 -1.65 -16.30 6.15
CA SER A 91 -2.36 -15.03 6.17
C SER A 91 -1.78 -14.13 7.27
N LEU A 92 -2.38 -12.95 7.49
CA LEU A 92 -1.96 -11.99 8.48
C LEU A 92 -2.02 -12.65 9.87
N GLU A 93 -0.87 -12.80 10.52
CA GLU A 93 -0.78 -13.47 11.80
C GLU A 93 -0.94 -12.47 12.95
N PRO A 94 -1.94 -12.61 13.83
CA PRO A 94 -1.95 -11.88 15.09
C PRO A 94 -0.68 -12.18 15.89
N ARG A 95 -0.05 -11.14 16.43
CA ARG A 95 1.14 -11.24 17.29
C ARG A 95 0.90 -10.59 18.64
N ASN A 96 1.55 -11.15 19.66
CA ASN A 96 1.54 -10.57 21.00
C ASN A 96 2.17 -9.17 20.97
N ASP A 97 1.74 -8.31 21.89
CA ASP A 97 2.24 -6.95 22.03
C ASP A 97 3.76 -6.87 22.28
N ASP A 98 4.33 -7.93 22.87
CA ASP A 98 5.76 -8.09 23.14
C ASP A 98 6.60 -8.48 21.91
N ASP A 99 5.98 -8.84 20.78
CA ASP A 99 6.69 -9.16 19.53
C ASP A 99 7.14 -7.86 18.86
N ASP A 100 8.44 -7.60 18.89
CA ASP A 100 9.03 -6.38 18.33
C ASP A 100 8.94 -6.32 16.80
N ARG A 101 8.65 -7.44 16.14
CA ARG A 101 8.58 -7.50 14.67
C ARG A 101 7.22 -7.10 14.11
N ARG A 102 6.16 -7.05 14.93
CA ARG A 102 4.81 -6.77 14.45
C ARG A 102 4.68 -5.38 13.83
N VAL A 103 3.69 -5.22 12.95
CA VAL A 103 3.16 -3.94 12.51
C VAL A 103 1.75 -3.85 13.08
N HIS A 104 1.49 -2.81 13.87
CA HIS A 104 0.29 -2.72 14.70
C HIS A 104 0.18 -3.94 15.62
N GLY A 105 -0.75 -4.86 15.40
CA GLY A 105 -0.90 -6.11 16.17
C GLY A 105 -0.57 -7.37 15.36
N TYR A 106 0.02 -7.22 14.17
CA TYR A 106 0.04 -8.26 13.17
C TYR A 106 1.37 -8.42 12.45
N TRP A 107 1.54 -9.55 11.77
CA TRP A 107 2.74 -9.83 10.98
C TRP A 107 2.40 -10.61 9.70
N TYR A 108 3.01 -10.23 8.58
CA TYR A 108 3.12 -11.10 7.41
C TYR A 108 4.53 -11.68 7.35
N SER A 109 4.60 -13.00 7.48
CA SER A 109 5.87 -13.74 7.45
C SER A 109 6.42 -13.90 6.04
N GLU A 110 5.60 -13.78 5.00
CA GLU A 110 6.07 -13.98 3.62
C GLU A 110 5.15 -13.31 2.58
N LEU A 111 5.72 -12.39 1.79
CA LEU A 111 5.11 -11.84 0.58
C LEU A 111 5.63 -12.60 -0.65
N ARG A 112 4.76 -12.81 -1.63
CA ARG A 112 5.10 -13.49 -2.89
C ARG A 112 4.66 -12.63 -4.06
N ASP A 113 5.58 -12.32 -4.97
CA ASP A 113 5.22 -11.65 -6.22
C ASP A 113 4.68 -12.69 -7.22
N LEU A 114 3.39 -12.58 -7.56
CA LEU A 114 2.72 -13.39 -8.60
C LEU A 114 3.02 -12.90 -10.03
N GLY A 115 3.78 -11.82 -10.16
CA GLY A 115 4.11 -11.17 -11.41
C GLY A 115 3.07 -10.14 -11.87
N PRO A 116 3.36 -9.41 -12.97
CA PRO A 116 2.45 -8.40 -13.50
C PRO A 116 1.07 -8.96 -13.83
N ARG A 117 0.02 -8.24 -13.41
CA ARG A 117 -1.40 -8.60 -13.62
C ARG A 117 -2.24 -7.36 -13.95
N PRO A 118 -3.49 -7.50 -14.44
CA PRO A 118 -4.35 -6.35 -14.69
C PRO A 118 -4.41 -5.42 -13.48
N GLN A 119 -4.14 -4.13 -13.70
CA GLN A 119 -4.12 -3.09 -12.66
C GLN A 119 -3.03 -3.26 -11.57
N ALA A 120 -2.01 -4.09 -11.81
CA ALA A 120 -0.77 -4.17 -11.02
C ALA A 120 0.41 -4.55 -11.93
N THR A 121 0.67 -3.68 -12.89
CA THR A 121 1.64 -3.88 -13.99
C THR A 121 3.00 -3.22 -13.75
N GLY A 122 3.12 -2.45 -12.66
CA GLY A 122 4.34 -1.83 -12.19
C GLY A 122 5.49 -2.80 -11.88
N GLU A 123 6.60 -2.23 -11.46
CA GLU A 123 7.86 -2.94 -11.28
C GLU A 123 8.07 -3.31 -9.81
N ALA A 124 8.29 -4.61 -9.53
CA ALA A 124 8.67 -5.05 -8.19
C ALA A 124 10.19 -4.98 -8.05
N THR A 125 10.65 -4.44 -6.92
CA THR A 125 12.04 -4.56 -6.46
C THR A 125 12.12 -5.68 -5.45
N VAL A 126 13.11 -6.55 -5.61
CA VAL A 126 13.37 -7.67 -4.70
C VAL A 126 14.71 -7.50 -4.00
N ASP A 127 14.85 -8.10 -2.82
CA ASP A 127 16.12 -8.18 -2.09
C ASP A 127 17.03 -9.31 -2.61
N ASP A 128 18.17 -9.52 -1.95
CA ASP A 128 19.14 -10.57 -2.28
C ASP A 128 18.58 -12.00 -2.10
N ALA A 129 17.50 -12.16 -1.33
CA ALA A 129 16.80 -13.43 -1.15
C ALA A 129 15.67 -13.61 -2.18
N GLY A 130 15.41 -12.62 -3.02
CA GLY A 130 14.32 -12.62 -3.99
C GLY A 130 12.96 -12.25 -3.41
N LEU A 131 12.91 -11.73 -2.17
CA LEU A 131 11.67 -11.27 -1.54
C LEU A 131 11.32 -9.86 -2.02
N PRO A 132 10.04 -9.57 -2.32
CA PRO A 132 9.62 -8.25 -2.74
C PRO A 132 9.74 -7.26 -1.57
N VAL A 133 10.47 -6.15 -1.79
CA VAL A 133 10.72 -5.12 -0.78
C VAL A 133 10.14 -3.76 -1.15
N ALA A 134 9.94 -3.50 -2.44
CA ALA A 134 9.27 -2.30 -2.91
C ALA A 134 8.56 -2.56 -4.24
N TYR A 135 7.60 -1.69 -4.57
CA TYR A 135 6.89 -1.71 -5.83
C TYR A 135 6.77 -0.32 -6.41
N ARG A 136 7.10 -0.15 -7.68
CA ARG A 136 6.94 1.10 -8.41
C ARG A 136 5.70 1.04 -9.29
N ALA A 137 4.69 1.83 -8.95
CA ALA A 137 3.40 1.81 -9.60
C ALA A 137 3.48 2.25 -11.07
N ALA A 138 2.76 1.56 -11.94
CA ALA A 138 2.51 1.96 -13.31
C ALA A 138 1.21 2.77 -13.43
N GLU A 139 1.00 3.38 -14.59
CA GLU A 139 -0.28 4.02 -14.91
C GLU A 139 -1.41 2.99 -14.96
N GLY A 140 -2.53 3.30 -14.30
CA GLY A 140 -3.71 2.42 -14.23
C GLY A 140 -3.63 1.33 -13.15
N ASP A 141 -2.56 1.27 -12.38
CA ASP A 141 -2.49 0.40 -11.21
C ASP A 141 -3.48 0.85 -10.13
N VAL A 142 -4.03 -0.11 -9.39
CA VAL A 142 -4.90 0.14 -8.23
C VAL A 142 -4.41 -0.65 -7.03
N LEU A 143 -4.52 -0.06 -5.83
CA LEU A 143 -3.89 -0.62 -4.63
C LEU A 143 -4.37 -2.04 -4.30
N ALA A 144 -5.66 -2.34 -4.53
CA ALA A 144 -6.21 -3.68 -4.32
C ALA A 144 -5.55 -4.74 -5.20
N ALA A 145 -5.35 -4.47 -6.50
CA ALA A 145 -4.69 -5.39 -7.41
C ALA A 145 -3.18 -5.53 -7.11
N VAL A 146 -2.55 -4.45 -6.63
CA VAL A 146 -1.17 -4.48 -6.13
C VAL A 146 -1.06 -5.38 -4.90
N ALA A 147 -1.97 -5.24 -3.94
CA ALA A 147 -2.04 -6.12 -2.78
C ALA A 147 -2.22 -7.60 -3.19
N GLU A 148 -3.18 -7.89 -4.08
CA GLU A 148 -3.38 -9.24 -4.61
C GLU A 148 -2.14 -9.81 -5.30
N ARG A 149 -1.41 -8.99 -6.08
CA ARG A 149 -0.17 -9.40 -6.75
C ARG A 149 0.88 -9.89 -5.75
N PHE A 150 1.00 -9.24 -4.60
CA PHE A 150 1.98 -9.58 -3.57
C PHE A 150 1.45 -10.57 -2.52
N CYS A 151 0.29 -11.16 -2.78
CA CYS A 151 -0.42 -11.98 -1.81
C CYS A 151 -0.62 -11.21 -0.50
N ILE A 152 -1.29 -10.06 -0.53
CA ILE A 152 -1.68 -9.32 0.67
C ILE A 152 -3.21 -9.36 0.73
N ASP A 153 -3.74 -10.18 1.61
CA ASP A 153 -5.18 -10.45 1.76
C ASP A 153 -5.87 -9.52 2.78
N HIS A 154 -5.11 -8.82 3.61
CA HIS A 154 -5.61 -7.79 4.52
C HIS A 154 -5.17 -6.42 4.05
N TYR A 155 -6.04 -5.73 3.32
CA TYR A 155 -5.75 -4.43 2.70
C TYR A 155 -5.17 -3.37 3.65
N PRO A 156 -5.66 -3.19 4.90
CA PRO A 156 -5.07 -2.23 5.83
C PRO A 156 -3.58 -2.43 6.11
N TYR A 157 -3.06 -3.66 5.95
CA TYR A 157 -1.64 -3.91 6.15
C TYR A 157 -0.75 -3.09 5.20
N LEU A 158 -1.14 -3.00 3.92
CA LEU A 158 -0.37 -2.24 2.95
C LEU A 158 -0.39 -0.74 3.29
N GLU A 159 -1.48 -0.24 3.87
CA GLU A 159 -1.55 1.12 4.38
C GLU A 159 -0.66 1.33 5.61
N TRP A 160 -0.64 0.38 6.56
CA TRP A 160 0.20 0.47 7.76
C TRP A 160 1.69 0.52 7.42
N ILE A 161 2.18 -0.35 6.53
CA ILE A 161 3.61 -0.36 6.16
C ILE A 161 4.02 0.81 5.27
N ASN A 162 3.08 1.67 4.85
CA ASN A 162 3.34 2.86 4.05
C ASN A 162 2.97 4.17 4.78
N ALA A 163 2.42 4.11 6.00
CA ALA A 163 1.79 5.25 6.67
C ALA A 163 2.73 6.44 6.94
N ILE A 164 4.04 6.20 7.14
CA ILE A 164 4.99 7.29 7.38
C ILE A 164 5.30 8.06 6.09
N ARG A 165 5.43 7.36 4.95
CA ARG A 165 5.89 7.93 3.68
C ARG A 165 4.76 8.32 2.72
N ARG A 166 3.52 7.89 2.97
CA ARG A 166 2.34 8.12 2.14
C ARG A 166 1.14 8.52 3.00
N GLY A 167 0.22 9.31 2.45
CA GLY A 167 -1.02 9.68 3.13
C GLY A 167 -2.03 8.51 3.13
N SER A 168 -2.62 8.23 4.28
CA SER A 168 -3.67 7.22 4.43
C SER A 168 -4.47 7.45 5.71
N ALA A 169 -5.57 6.72 5.88
CA ALA A 169 -6.33 6.67 7.13
C ALA A 169 -5.49 6.26 8.36
N SER A 170 -4.33 5.62 8.15
CA SER A 170 -3.40 5.21 9.22
C SER A 170 -2.36 6.28 9.55
N SER A 171 -2.39 7.44 8.90
CA SER A 171 -1.48 8.57 9.15
C SER A 171 -2.15 9.60 10.06
N MET A 172 -1.61 9.86 11.25
CA MET A 172 -2.24 10.78 12.22
C MET A 172 -2.40 12.22 11.71
N HIS A 173 -1.58 12.65 10.75
CA HIS A 173 -1.64 13.99 10.16
C HIS A 173 -2.43 14.05 8.84
N ASP A 174 -2.93 12.92 8.35
CA ASP A 174 -3.69 12.83 7.10
C ASP A 174 -5.08 12.21 7.29
N LEU A 175 -5.74 12.58 8.40
CA LEU A 175 -7.09 12.13 8.77
C LEU A 175 -8.19 12.52 7.77
N GLY A 176 -7.84 13.17 6.65
CA GLY A 176 -8.77 13.74 5.68
C GLY A 176 -8.88 12.99 4.35
N GLN A 177 -8.00 12.02 4.07
CA GLN A 177 -8.00 11.31 2.78
C GLN A 177 -8.14 9.81 3.04
N GLY A 178 -9.28 9.24 2.63
CA GLY A 178 -9.68 7.85 2.91
C GLY A 178 -8.64 6.78 2.56
N ALA A 179 -8.86 6.05 1.48
CA ALA A 179 -7.91 5.02 1.04
C ALA A 179 -6.59 5.68 0.59
N MET A 180 -5.45 5.02 0.82
CA MET A 180 -4.15 5.48 0.34
C MET A 180 -4.20 5.71 -1.20
N PRO A 181 -4.08 6.95 -1.71
CA PRO A 181 -4.12 7.21 -3.14
C PRO A 181 -2.92 6.55 -3.81
N LEU A 182 -3.02 6.22 -5.10
CA LEU A 182 -1.94 5.60 -5.88
C LEU A 182 -1.76 6.37 -7.19
N TYR A 183 -0.56 6.90 -7.43
CA TYR A 183 -0.19 7.60 -8.66
C TYR A 183 0.84 6.81 -9.45
N ALA A 184 0.87 7.00 -10.76
CA ALA A 184 1.91 6.41 -11.60
C ALA A 184 3.29 6.93 -11.18
N GLY A 185 4.24 6.00 -11.02
CA GLY A 185 5.62 6.29 -10.61
C GLY A 185 5.86 6.26 -9.11
N ASP A 186 4.81 6.16 -8.29
CA ASP A 186 4.88 6.03 -6.84
C ASP A 186 5.68 4.81 -6.40
N THR A 187 6.47 4.97 -5.34
CA THR A 187 7.08 3.85 -4.62
C THR A 187 6.17 3.41 -3.46
N ILE A 188 5.83 2.13 -3.44
CA ILE A 188 5.11 1.43 -2.37
C ILE A 188 6.11 0.55 -1.64
N ASN A 189 6.19 0.73 -0.32
CA ASN A 189 6.95 -0.14 0.56
C ASN A 189 6.24 -1.49 0.72
N LEU A 190 7.01 -2.57 0.67
CA LEU A 190 6.56 -3.94 0.93
C LEU A 190 7.32 -4.58 2.12
N ASP A 191 8.33 -3.90 2.67
CA ASP A 191 9.15 -4.40 3.79
C ASP A 191 8.78 -3.68 5.11
N PRO A 192 8.29 -4.39 6.14
CA PRO A 192 7.94 -3.78 7.41
C PRO A 192 9.14 -3.14 8.14
N PHE A 193 10.39 -3.47 7.79
CA PHE A 193 11.59 -2.87 8.38
C PHE A 193 12.05 -1.57 7.70
N THR A 194 11.35 -1.10 6.66
CA THR A 194 11.68 0.14 5.94
C THR A 194 10.51 1.10 5.78
N ILE A 195 9.47 0.96 6.61
CA ILE A 195 8.30 1.86 6.70
C ILE A 195 8.72 3.34 6.80
N ALA A 196 9.79 3.62 7.53
CA ALA A 196 10.29 4.97 7.72
C ALA A 196 11.29 5.43 6.65
N THR A 197 11.63 4.62 5.64
CA THR A 197 12.71 4.94 4.68
C THR A 197 12.32 4.72 3.22
N VAL A 198 11.37 3.83 2.93
CA VAL A 198 10.90 3.50 1.58
C VAL A 198 9.49 4.05 1.34
N GLY A 199 9.29 4.63 0.16
CA GLY A 199 8.01 5.11 -0.31
C GLY A 199 7.99 6.61 -0.60
N ASP A 200 7.15 6.98 -1.57
CA ASP A 200 6.84 8.36 -1.92
C ASP A 200 5.44 8.43 -2.52
N GLU A 201 4.77 9.57 -2.40
CA GLU A 201 3.45 9.80 -2.98
C GLU A 201 3.53 10.96 -3.98
N ASN A 202 3.28 10.67 -5.25
CA ASN A 202 3.36 11.62 -6.36
C ASN A 202 4.70 12.37 -6.38
N GLY A 203 5.79 11.63 -6.18
CA GLY A 203 7.16 12.16 -6.10
C GLY A 203 7.48 12.90 -4.81
N ARG A 204 6.59 12.88 -3.79
CA ARG A 204 6.81 13.53 -2.50
C ARG A 204 7.05 12.49 -1.41
N VAL A 205 8.18 12.61 -0.72
CA VAL A 205 8.47 11.81 0.47
C VAL A 205 7.84 12.49 1.69
N ARG A 206 6.85 11.85 2.31
CA ARG A 206 6.22 12.34 3.55
C ARG A 206 6.98 11.85 4.79
N ALA A 207 6.63 12.40 5.95
CA ALA A 207 7.15 12.00 7.26
C ALA A 207 6.02 12.13 8.29
N ASN A 208 4.95 11.35 8.10
CA ASN A 208 3.77 11.40 8.96
C ASN A 208 4.06 10.75 10.32
N GLU A 209 3.33 11.22 11.34
CA GLU A 209 3.25 10.53 12.64
C GLU A 209 2.28 9.34 12.55
N ILE A 210 2.57 8.31 13.36
CA ILE A 210 1.77 7.09 13.53
C ILE A 210 1.56 6.82 15.02
N ASP A 211 0.47 6.16 15.38
CA ASP A 211 0.11 5.80 16.77
C ASP A 211 0.15 4.29 17.04
N PHE A 212 0.64 3.50 16.08
CA PHE A 212 0.78 2.06 16.20
C PHE A 212 2.24 1.60 16.22
N HIS A 213 2.47 0.41 16.76
CA HIS A 213 3.81 -0.20 16.82
C HIS A 213 4.32 -0.56 15.43
N ILE A 214 5.60 -0.28 15.17
CA ILE A 214 6.33 -0.74 13.98
C ILE A 214 7.64 -1.39 14.42
N PRO A 215 8.20 -2.32 13.63
CA PRO A 215 9.45 -2.95 14.02
C PRO A 215 10.64 -1.99 13.92
N PRO A 216 11.81 -2.36 14.47
CA PRO A 216 13.03 -1.58 14.32
C PRO A 216 13.36 -1.30 12.85
N GLN A 217 13.47 -0.02 12.49
CA GLN A 217 13.67 0.44 11.12
C GLN A 217 15.15 0.36 10.71
N ARG A 218 15.41 0.15 9.41
CA ARG A 218 16.76 -0.07 8.83
C ARG A 218 17.12 0.96 7.77
#